data_AF-A0A0F7JPN7-F1
#
_entry.id   AF-A0A0F7JPN7-F1
#
_cell.length_a   1.000
_cell.length_b   1.000
_cell.length_c   1.000
_cell.angle_alpha   90.00
_cell.angle_beta   90.00
_cell.angle_gamma   90.00
#
_symmetry.space_group_name_H-M   'P 1'
#
loop_
_entity.id
_entity.type
_entity.pdbx_description
1 polymer ?
#
loop_
_entity_poly.entity_id
_entity_poly.type
_entity_poly.pdbx_seq_one_letter_code
_entity_poly.pdbx_strand_id
1 'polypeptide(L)'
;MRPQFTPEALRAVAAFLPVMADPAFRFTDGQPPAVVLPDGGVQMRGYAYDPQVARLLRTLDEFGWVYGDERFQWPQWAQSPEARALRDDPAVLARATPAQLARLLTIFARQERFNDGARLGFWESGLLLGILRRAAALADAAG
;
A
#
# COMPACT_ATOMS: atom_id res chain seq x y z
N MET A 1 -13.61 9.29 -7.89
CA MET A 1 -14.32 8.41 -6.93
C MET A 1 -13.92 8.79 -5.51
N ARG A 2 -14.88 8.86 -4.58
CA ARG A 2 -14.61 9.01 -3.15
C ARG A 2 -14.69 7.64 -2.48
N PRO A 3 -13.77 7.31 -1.57
CA PRO A 3 -13.81 6.02 -0.90
C PRO A 3 -15.09 5.80 -0.10
N GLN A 4 -15.58 4.56 -0.15
CA GLN A 4 -16.67 4.07 0.68
C GLN A 4 -16.09 3.06 1.66
N PHE A 5 -16.45 3.19 2.94
CA PHE A 5 -15.88 2.40 4.02
C PHE A 5 -16.90 1.42 4.57
N THR A 6 -17.53 0.65 3.67
CA THR A 6 -18.49 -0.38 4.08
C THR A 6 -17.76 -1.50 4.85
N PRO A 7 -18.46 -2.25 5.71
CA PRO A 7 -17.86 -3.42 6.35
C PRO A 7 -17.28 -4.43 5.34
N GLU A 8 -17.90 -4.54 4.17
CA GLU A 8 -17.40 -5.35 3.06
C GLU A 8 -16.07 -4.81 2.50
N ALA A 9 -15.96 -3.50 2.27
CA ALA A 9 -14.73 -2.87 1.79
C ALA A 9 -13.57 -3.05 2.77
N LEU A 10 -13.86 -2.98 4.08
CA LEU A 10 -12.88 -3.25 5.14
C LEU A 10 -12.42 -4.71 5.12
N ARG A 11 -13.35 -5.66 5.03
CA ARG A 11 -13.03 -7.10 4.92
C ARG A 11 -12.24 -7.42 3.66
N ALA A 12 -12.58 -6.80 2.53
CA ALA A 12 -11.89 -7.03 1.26
C ALA A 12 -10.40 -6.66 1.33
N VAL A 13 -10.06 -5.55 2.00
CA VAL A 13 -8.65 -5.17 2.24
C VAL A 13 -8.02 -6.06 3.31
N ALA A 14 -8.71 -6.32 4.43
CA ALA A 14 -8.22 -7.16 5.52
C ALA A 14 -7.88 -8.59 5.07
N ALA A 15 -8.55 -9.12 4.05
CA ALA A 15 -8.33 -10.47 3.51
C ALA A 15 -6.90 -10.70 2.96
N PHE A 16 -6.14 -9.64 2.69
CA PHE A 16 -4.73 -9.77 2.28
C PHE A 16 -3.78 -9.96 3.46
N LEU A 17 -4.20 -9.62 4.69
CA LEU A 17 -3.37 -9.77 5.87
C LEU A 17 -2.84 -11.19 6.08
N PRO A 18 -3.63 -12.28 6.09
CA PRO A 18 -3.11 -13.62 6.33
C PRO A 18 -2.12 -14.06 5.24
N VAL A 19 -2.33 -13.65 3.98
CA VAL A 19 -1.43 -13.99 2.87
C VAL A 19 -0.11 -13.23 2.99
N MET A 20 -0.17 -11.92 3.20
CA MET A 20 1.02 -11.08 3.23
C MET A 20 1.77 -11.16 4.57
N ALA A 21 1.14 -11.60 5.66
CA ALA A 21 1.81 -11.83 6.94
C ALA A 21 2.49 -13.21 7.03
N ASP A 22 2.28 -14.10 6.06
CA ASP A 22 2.94 -15.39 6.02
C ASP A 22 4.47 -15.21 5.90
N PRO A 23 5.29 -15.81 6.78
CA PRO A 23 6.75 -15.73 6.68
C PRO A 23 7.34 -16.26 5.37
N ALA A 24 6.61 -17.11 4.64
CA ALA A 24 6.97 -17.62 3.34
C ALA A 24 6.64 -16.64 2.19
N PHE A 25 5.79 -15.64 2.43
CA PHE A 25 5.45 -14.64 1.43
C PHE A 25 6.67 -13.80 1.03
N ARG A 26 6.78 -13.49 -0.26
CA ARG A 26 7.81 -12.62 -0.83
C ARG A 26 7.13 -11.53 -1.62
N PHE A 27 7.41 -10.27 -1.31
CA PHE A 27 6.74 -9.13 -1.95
C PHE A 27 7.22 -8.90 -3.39
N THR A 28 8.45 -9.31 -3.69
CA THR A 28 9.09 -9.27 -5.01
C THR A 28 9.76 -10.62 -5.31
N ASP A 29 10.20 -10.80 -6.56
CA ASP A 29 11.03 -11.94 -6.98
C ASP A 29 12.47 -11.91 -6.45
N GLY A 30 12.83 -10.89 -5.67
CA GLY A 30 14.17 -10.68 -5.11
C GLY A 30 15.23 -10.25 -6.13
N GLN A 31 14.86 -10.01 -7.38
CA GLN A 31 15.81 -9.55 -8.40
C GLN A 31 16.04 -8.04 -8.30
N PRO A 32 17.27 -7.56 -8.54
CA PRO A 32 17.53 -6.12 -8.54
C PRO A 32 16.78 -5.45 -9.70
N PRO A 33 16.34 -4.19 -9.53
CA PRO A 33 15.60 -3.45 -10.55
C PRO A 33 16.50 -2.99 -11.72
N ALA A 34 17.81 -3.21 -11.62
CA ALA A 34 18.80 -2.91 -12.63
C ALA A 34 19.80 -4.06 -12.77
N VAL A 35 20.21 -4.35 -14.01
CA VAL A 35 21.20 -5.38 -14.32
C VAL A 35 22.36 -4.74 -15.08
N VAL A 36 23.58 -5.04 -14.64
CA VAL A 36 24.80 -4.65 -15.38
C VAL A 36 25.03 -5.67 -16.49
N LEU A 37 25.13 -5.18 -17.73
CA LEU A 37 25.35 -5.96 -18.93
C LEU A 37 26.84 -6.28 -19.11
N PRO A 38 27.21 -7.29 -19.93
CA PRO A 38 28.61 -7.66 -20.16
C PRO A 38 29.49 -6.54 -20.74
N ASP A 39 28.88 -5.56 -21.41
CA ASP A 39 29.56 -4.38 -21.99
C ASP A 39 29.68 -3.20 -20.99
N GLY A 40 29.24 -3.39 -19.74
CA GLY A 40 29.22 -2.36 -18.71
C GLY A 40 27.98 -1.45 -18.76
N GLY A 41 27.06 -1.66 -19.70
CA GLY A 41 25.78 -0.97 -19.72
C GLY A 41 24.88 -1.34 -18.54
N VAL A 42 23.92 -0.48 -18.20
CA VAL A 42 22.91 -0.77 -17.16
C VAL A 42 21.54 -0.84 -17.81
N GLN A 43 20.87 -1.98 -17.66
CA GLN A 43 19.48 -2.17 -18.08
C GLN A 43 18.55 -2.02 -16.88
N MET A 44 17.63 -1.06 -16.95
CA MET A 44 16.54 -0.91 -15.99
C MET A 44 15.42 -1.91 -16.30
N ARG A 45 15.06 -2.73 -15.32
CA ARG A 45 13.96 -3.71 -15.38
C ARG A 45 12.77 -3.32 -14.50
N GLY A 46 13.04 -2.57 -13.43
CA GLY A 46 12.09 -2.30 -12.36
C GLY A 46 11.84 -3.52 -11.47
N TYR A 47 11.07 -3.32 -10.40
CA TYR A 47 10.72 -4.40 -9.49
C TYR A 47 9.60 -5.29 -10.05
N ALA A 48 9.81 -6.61 -10.01
CA ALA A 48 8.75 -7.57 -10.24
C ALA A 48 8.07 -7.93 -8.90
N TYR A 49 6.82 -7.49 -8.75
CA TYR A 49 6.02 -7.75 -7.55
C TYR A 49 5.28 -9.08 -7.62
N ASP A 50 5.02 -9.68 -6.46
CA ASP A 50 4.17 -10.85 -6.34
C ASP A 50 2.74 -10.57 -6.88
N PRO A 51 2.07 -11.54 -7.55
CA PRO A 51 0.72 -11.36 -8.08
C PRO A 51 -0.33 -10.87 -7.07
N GLN A 52 -0.14 -11.14 -5.77
CA GLN A 52 -0.99 -10.64 -4.69
C GLN A 52 -0.97 -9.11 -4.60
N VAL A 53 0.13 -8.44 -4.97
CA VAL A 53 0.21 -6.97 -5.01
C VAL A 53 -0.72 -6.42 -6.10
N ALA A 54 -0.70 -7.02 -7.30
CA ALA A 54 -1.62 -6.63 -8.37
C ALA A 54 -3.09 -6.92 -8.01
N ARG A 55 -3.34 -8.04 -7.32
CA ARG A 55 -4.67 -8.37 -6.79
C ARG A 55 -5.14 -7.36 -5.75
N LEU A 56 -4.26 -6.94 -4.82
CA LEU A 56 -4.55 -5.91 -3.84
C LEU A 56 -4.93 -4.60 -4.53
N LEU A 57 -4.13 -4.13 -5.49
CA LEU A 57 -4.42 -2.89 -6.23
C LEU A 57 -5.80 -2.91 -6.90
N ARG A 58 -6.17 -4.03 -7.54
CA ARG A 58 -7.51 -4.19 -8.13
C ARG A 58 -8.61 -4.12 -7.06
N THR A 59 -8.42 -4.78 -5.92
CA THR A 59 -9.37 -4.70 -4.80
C THR A 59 -9.47 -3.28 -4.25
N LEU A 60 -8.36 -2.54 -4.17
CA LEU A 60 -8.37 -1.14 -3.72
C LEU A 60 -9.19 -0.26 -4.68
N ASP A 61 -9.04 -0.45 -5.99
CA ASP A 61 -9.81 0.28 -7.00
C ASP A 61 -11.30 -0.14 -6.96
N GLU A 62 -11.60 -1.44 -6.92
CA GLU A 62 -12.96 -1.99 -6.90
C GLU A 62 -13.78 -1.51 -5.70
N PHE A 63 -13.20 -1.53 -4.50
CA PHE A 63 -13.87 -1.12 -3.26
C PHE A 63 -13.67 0.36 -2.93
N GLY A 64 -13.09 1.14 -3.84
CA GLY A 64 -13.00 2.59 -3.73
C GLY A 64 -11.93 3.12 -2.78
N TRP A 65 -10.97 2.33 -2.32
CA TRP A 65 -9.91 2.75 -1.40
C TRP A 65 -8.91 3.75 -1.98
N VAL A 66 -8.83 3.86 -3.32
CA VAL A 66 -7.98 4.84 -4.01
C VAL A 66 -8.78 6.10 -4.32
N TYR A 67 -8.35 7.24 -3.77
CA TYR A 67 -8.92 8.52 -4.14
C TYR A 67 -8.68 8.79 -5.63
N GLY A 68 -9.77 8.83 -6.40
CA GLY A 68 -9.76 9.16 -7.83
C GLY A 68 -9.97 10.64 -8.14
N ASP A 69 -10.38 11.44 -7.15
CA ASP A 69 -10.70 12.86 -7.29
C ASP A 69 -9.42 13.72 -7.19
N GLU A 70 -9.26 14.67 -8.12
CA GLU A 70 -8.14 15.63 -8.15
C GLU A 70 -8.11 16.54 -6.92
N ARG A 71 -9.21 16.65 -6.16
CA ARG A 71 -9.23 17.44 -4.91
C ARG A 71 -8.31 16.86 -3.83
N PHE A 72 -8.05 15.55 -3.83
CA PHE A 72 -7.06 14.97 -2.91
C PHE A 72 -5.67 15.07 -3.52
N GLN A 73 -5.00 16.16 -3.17
CA GLN A 73 -3.61 16.48 -3.52
C GLN A 73 -2.64 15.57 -2.75
N TRP A 74 -2.61 14.30 -3.14
CA TRP A 74 -1.87 13.25 -2.44
C TRP A 74 -0.35 13.52 -2.32
N PRO A 75 0.36 14.12 -3.30
CA PRO A 75 1.78 14.42 -3.14
C PRO A 75 2.04 15.42 -2.01
N GLN A 76 1.18 16.44 -1.92
CA GLN A 76 1.26 17.48 -0.89
C GLN A 76 0.86 16.90 0.48
N TRP A 77 -0.20 16.09 0.53
CA TRP A 77 -0.62 15.43 1.77
C TRP A 77 0.46 14.47 2.31
N ALA A 78 1.16 13.74 1.44
CA ALA A 78 2.25 12.84 1.85
C ALA A 78 3.39 13.55 2.59
N GLN A 79 3.53 14.86 2.41
CA GLN A 79 4.52 15.70 3.11
C GLN A 79 4.01 16.28 4.43
N SER A 80 2.73 16.10 4.75
CA SER A 80 2.11 16.67 5.94
C SER A 80 2.57 15.96 7.24
N PRO A 81 2.48 16.63 8.40
CA PRO A 81 2.73 15.98 9.70
C PRO A 81 1.81 14.79 9.96
N GLU A 82 0.56 14.84 9.51
CA GLU A 82 -0.40 13.72 9.65
C GLU A 82 0.10 12.47 8.90
N ALA A 83 0.49 12.62 7.63
CA ALA A 83 0.97 11.50 6.83
C ALA A 83 2.26 10.90 7.39
N ARG A 84 3.17 11.75 7.87
CA ARG A 84 4.41 11.30 8.54
C ARG A 84 4.11 10.55 9.83
N ALA A 85 3.23 11.06 10.69
CA ALA A 85 2.84 10.38 11.92
C ALA A 85 2.19 9.02 11.62
N LEU A 86 1.28 8.94 10.64
CA LEU A 86 0.65 7.68 10.22
C LEU A 86 1.65 6.66 9.64
N ARG A 87 2.72 7.13 8.98
CA ARG A 87 3.77 6.27 8.39
C ARG A 87 4.79 5.81 9.43
N ASP A 88 5.21 6.72 10.31
CA ASP A 88 6.40 6.57 11.14
C ASP A 88 6.06 6.14 12.58
N ASP A 89 4.81 6.31 13.04
CA ASP A 89 4.36 5.91 14.38
C ASP A 89 3.28 4.80 14.32
N PRO A 90 3.65 3.55 14.69
CA PRO A 90 2.71 2.42 14.73
C PRO A 90 1.50 2.65 15.65
N ALA A 91 1.63 3.42 16.74
CA ALA A 91 0.54 3.70 17.66
C ALA A 91 -0.48 4.66 17.04
N VAL A 92 -0.03 5.61 16.23
CA VAL A 92 -0.90 6.48 15.44
C VAL A 92 -1.61 5.67 14.36
N LEU A 93 -0.89 4.81 13.62
CA LEU A 93 -1.48 3.94 12.61
C LEU A 93 -2.54 2.98 13.18
N ALA A 94 -2.30 2.43 14.38
CA ALA A 94 -3.24 1.55 15.06
C ALA A 94 -4.58 2.22 15.41
N ARG A 95 -4.62 3.56 15.46
CA ARG A 95 -5.83 4.35 15.70
C ARG A 95 -6.40 4.98 14.43
N ALA A 96 -5.76 4.77 13.28
CA ALA A 96 -6.14 5.41 12.03
C ALA A 96 -7.60 5.12 11.67
N THR A 97 -8.27 6.13 11.13
CA THR A 97 -9.63 6.01 10.56
C THR A 97 -9.58 5.36 9.17
N PRO A 98 -10.69 4.81 8.67
CA PRO A 98 -10.76 4.32 7.28
C PRO A 98 -10.32 5.37 6.25
N ALA A 99 -10.67 6.64 6.45
CA ALA A 99 -10.24 7.72 5.57
C ALA A 99 -8.72 7.91 5.54
N GLN A 100 -8.05 7.80 6.69
CA GLN A 100 -6.59 7.88 6.77
C GLN A 100 -5.93 6.67 6.10
N LEU A 101 -6.47 5.47 6.28
CA LEU A 101 -5.99 4.29 5.55
C LEU A 101 -6.13 4.46 4.04
N ALA A 102 -7.26 4.98 3.55
CA ALA A 102 -7.47 5.24 2.12
C ALA A 102 -6.48 6.27 1.55
N ARG A 103 -6.10 7.29 2.33
CA ARG A 103 -5.06 8.24 1.92
C ARG A 103 -3.70 7.55 1.77
N LEU A 104 -3.30 6.72 2.73
CA LEU A 104 -2.06 5.93 2.64
C LEU A 104 -2.09 4.93 1.48
N LEU A 105 -3.21 4.22 1.29
CA LEU A 105 -3.40 3.27 0.20
C LEU A 105 -3.42 3.95 -1.17
N THR A 106 -3.87 5.20 -1.24
CA THR A 106 -3.76 6.02 -2.45
C THR A 106 -2.29 6.30 -2.81
N ILE A 107 -1.46 6.61 -1.82
CA ILE A 107 -0.01 6.78 -2.03
C ILE A 107 0.58 5.45 -2.51
N PHE A 108 0.32 4.35 -1.81
CA PHE A 108 0.79 3.01 -2.20
C PHE A 108 0.42 2.64 -3.65
N ALA A 109 -0.82 2.91 -4.05
CA ALA A 109 -1.30 2.60 -5.40
C ALA A 109 -0.63 3.46 -6.49
N ARG A 110 -0.41 4.75 -6.20
CA ARG A 110 -0.03 5.76 -7.20
C ARG A 110 1.46 6.08 -7.26
N GLN A 111 2.18 6.04 -6.13
CA GLN A 111 3.55 6.55 -6.04
C GLN A 111 4.53 5.74 -6.90
N GLU A 112 4.25 4.45 -7.13
CA GLU A 112 5.04 3.58 -8.02
C GLU A 112 5.20 4.14 -9.44
N ARG A 113 4.25 4.94 -9.92
CA ARG A 113 4.30 5.55 -11.25
C ARG A 113 5.37 6.66 -11.37
N PHE A 114 5.89 7.11 -10.23
CA PHE A 114 6.83 8.23 -10.15
C PHE A 114 8.14 7.85 -9.45
N ASN A 115 8.11 6.80 -8.62
CA ASN A 115 9.27 6.31 -7.90
C ASN A 115 9.22 4.78 -7.89
N ASP A 116 10.06 4.17 -8.71
CA ASP A 116 10.21 2.72 -8.79
C ASP A 116 10.73 2.18 -7.45
N GLY A 117 10.04 1.19 -6.89
CA GLY A 117 10.27 0.66 -5.55
C GLY A 117 9.44 1.30 -4.44
N ALA A 118 8.55 2.25 -4.73
CA ALA A 118 7.73 2.88 -3.68
C ALA A 118 6.87 1.88 -2.90
N ARG A 119 6.26 0.90 -3.59
CA ARG A 119 5.49 -0.18 -2.95
C ARG A 119 6.37 -1.10 -2.12
N LEU A 120 7.60 -1.38 -2.60
CA LEU A 120 8.57 -2.16 -1.84
C LEU A 120 8.93 -1.44 -0.55
N GLY A 121 9.12 -0.12 -0.56
CA GLY A 121 9.36 0.65 0.66
C GLY A 121 8.19 0.59 1.66
N PHE A 122 6.94 0.56 1.19
CA PHE A 122 5.77 0.34 2.05
C PHE A 122 5.78 -1.05 2.71
N TRP A 123 6.26 -2.05 1.98
CA TRP A 123 6.39 -3.42 2.48
C TRP A 123 7.53 -3.53 3.50
N GLU A 124 8.74 -3.09 3.16
CA GLU A 124 9.95 -3.22 3.98
C GLU A 124 9.88 -2.42 5.29
N SER A 125 9.21 -1.26 5.28
CA SER A 125 8.94 -0.49 6.50
C SER A 125 7.89 -1.12 7.41
N GLY A 126 7.18 -2.15 6.94
CA GLY A 126 6.04 -2.76 7.64
C GLY A 126 4.77 -1.91 7.60
N LEU A 127 4.77 -0.74 6.94
CA LEU A 127 3.60 0.14 6.84
C LEU A 127 2.43 -0.57 6.17
N LEU A 128 2.66 -1.31 5.09
CA LEU A 128 1.59 -2.05 4.41
C LEU A 128 0.93 -3.06 5.35
N LEU A 129 1.72 -3.85 6.09
CA LEU A 129 1.18 -4.80 7.08
C LEU A 129 0.44 -4.08 8.20
N GLY A 130 0.93 -2.92 8.66
CA GLY A 130 0.24 -2.08 9.64
C GLY A 130 -1.14 -1.61 9.16
N ILE A 131 -1.23 -1.17 7.90
CA ILE A 131 -2.49 -0.78 7.24
C ILE A 131 -3.45 -1.98 7.19
N LEU A 132 -2.99 -3.15 6.75
CA LEU A 132 -3.82 -4.35 6.65
C LEU A 132 -4.33 -4.84 8.02
N ARG A 133 -3.49 -4.80 9.05
CA ARG A 133 -3.89 -5.09 10.44
C ARG A 133 -4.94 -4.11 10.95
N ARG A 134 -4.78 -2.82 10.65
CA ARG A 134 -5.77 -1.81 11.05
C ARG A 134 -7.09 -2.00 10.31
N ALA A 135 -7.06 -2.33 9.02
CA ALA A 135 -8.25 -2.65 8.24
C ALA A 135 -8.99 -3.88 8.83
N ALA A 136 -8.26 -4.92 9.26
CA ALA A 136 -8.84 -6.08 9.93
C ALA A 136 -9.53 -5.69 11.25
N ALA A 137 -8.86 -4.92 12.12
CA ALA A 137 -9.45 -4.47 13.38
C ALA A 137 -10.71 -3.60 13.18
N LEU A 138 -10.74 -2.77 12.13
CA LEU A 138 -11.91 -1.98 11.75
C LEU A 138 -13.04 -2.86 11.19
N ALA A 139 -12.71 -3.92 10.46
CA ALA A 139 -13.69 -4.88 9.94
C ALA A 139 -14.37 -5.66 11.08
N ASP A 140 -13.59 -6.11 12.06
CA ASP A 140 -14.09 -6.85 13.23
C ASP A 140 -15.01 -5.98 14.09
N ALA A 141 -14.70 -4.69 14.24
CA ALA A 141 -15.54 -3.75 14.99
C ALA A 141 -16.84 -3.34 14.26
N ALA A 142 -16.95 -3.65 12.96
CA ALA A 142 -18.10 -3.30 12.12
C ALA A 142 -19.02 -4.49 11.83
N GLY A 143 -18.70 -5.68 12.34
CA GLY A 143 -19.51 -6.90 12.30
C GLY A 143 -20.20 -7.16 13.63
#